data_AF-A0A366WP25-F1
#
_entry.id   AF-A0A366WP25-F1
#
_cell.length_a   1.000
_cell.length_b   1.000
_cell.length_c   1.000
_cell.angle_alpha   90.00
_cell.angle_beta   90.00
_cell.angle_gamma   90.00
#
_symmetry.space_group_name_H-M   'P 1'
#
loop_
_entity.id
_entity.type
_entity.pdbx_description
1 polymer ?
#
loop_
_entity_poly.entity_id
_entity_poly.type
_entity_poly.pdbx_seq_one_letter_code
_entity_poly.pdbx_strand_id
1 'polypeptide(L)' 'MAVLSDGGFIISYVHVESGNSEIRAIRYSDTGAQLGSEMRLLTPALKKMFSPQVATLEDGGFAVVARMY' A
#
# COMPACT_ATOMS: atom_id res chain seq x y z
N MET A 1 -0.99 7.14 2.59
CA MET A 1 0.15 6.78 3.46
C MET A 1 -0.35 6.74 4.90
N ALA A 2 0.29 5.95 5.74
CA ALA A 2 0.00 5.90 7.17
C ALA A 2 1.30 5.77 7.98
N VAL A 3 1.36 6.41 9.14
CA VAL A 3 2.47 6.31 10.08
C VAL A 3 2.24 5.10 10.99
N LEU A 4 3.27 4.29 11.17
CA LEU A 4 3.24 3.06 11.97
C LEU A 4 3.71 3.36 13.41
N SER A 5 3.42 2.44 14.33
CA SER A 5 3.73 2.59 15.75
C SER A 5 5.23 2.66 16.06
N ASP A 6 6.09 2.21 15.15
CA ASP A 6 7.54 2.29 15.25
C ASP A 6 8.14 3.59 14.68
N GLY A 7 7.30 4.56 14.32
CA GLY A 7 7.73 5.84 13.74
C GLY A 7 8.02 5.78 12.23
N GLY A 8 8.07 4.58 11.64
CA GLY A 8 8.11 4.40 10.20
C GLY A 8 6.77 4.71 9.54
N PHE A 9 6.71 4.55 8.22
CA PHE A 9 5.47 4.76 7.49
C PHE A 9 5.32 3.77 6.34
N ILE A 10 4.07 3.53 5.95
CA ILE A 10 3.72 2.73 4.79
C ILE A 10 3.06 3.59 3.73
N ILE A 11 3.49 3.41 2.49
CA ILE A 11 2.88 4.02 1.32
C ILE A 11 2.18 2.92 0.54
N SER A 12 0.90 3.12 0.25
CA SER A 12 0.11 2.31 -0.67
C SER A 12 -0.17 3.13 -1.94
N TYR A 13 0.03 2.54 -3.11
CA TYR A 13 -0.17 3.20 -4.40
C TYR A 13 -0.72 2.24 -5.46
N VAL A 14 -1.26 2.83 -6.52
CA VAL A 14 -1.65 2.08 -7.72
C VAL A 14 -0.43 1.95 -8.62
N HIS A 15 -0.05 0.73 -8.94
CA HIS A 15 0.90 0.43 -10.00
C HIS A 15 0.12 0.07 -11.26
N VAL A 16 0.41 0.73 -12.38
CA VAL A 16 -0.27 0.48 -13.66
C VAL A 16 0.75 -0.06 -14.66
N GLU A 17 0.49 -1.24 -15.20
CA GLU A 17 1.35 -1.90 -16.17
C GLU A 17 0.51 -2.59 -17.24
N SER A 18 0.77 -2.28 -18.51
CA SER A 18 0.11 -2.91 -19.67
C SER A 18 -1.43 -2.92 -19.58
N GLY A 19 -2.02 -1.85 -19.02
CA GLY A 19 -3.48 -1.71 -18.87
C GLY A 19 -4.07 -2.36 -17.60
N ASN A 20 -3.27 -3.13 -16.86
CA ASN A 20 -3.64 -3.67 -15.56
C ASN A 20 -3.23 -2.71 -14.45
N SER A 21 -4.08 -2.60 -13.42
CA SER A 21 -3.76 -1.85 -12.21
C SER A 21 -3.64 -2.81 -11.03
N GLU A 22 -2.66 -2.56 -10.16
CA GLU A 22 -2.37 -3.32 -8.94
C GLU A 22 -2.26 -2.36 -7.76
N ILE A 23 -2.66 -2.80 -6.56
CA ILE A 23 -2.37 -2.05 -5.34
C ILE A 23 -1.08 -2.62 -4.80
N ARG A 24 -0.08 -1.76 -4.70
CA ARG A 24 1.20 -2.09 -4.09
C ARG A 24 1.42 -1.27 -2.83
N ALA A 25 2.28 -1.76 -1.95
CA ALA A 25 2.69 -1.02 -0.78
C ALA A 25 4.14 -1.28 -0.41
N ILE A 26 4.75 -0.31 0.25
CA ILE A 26 6.15 -0.34 0.65
C ILE A 26 6.30 0.36 2.00
N ARG A 27 7.09 -0.23 2.89
CA ARG A 27 7.37 0.34 4.20
C ARG A 27 8.68 1.12 4.15
N TYR A 28 8.73 2.21 4.88
CA TYR A 28 9.92 3.00 5.12
C TYR A 28 10.15 3.17 6.62
N SER A 29 11.42 3.30 7.00
CA SER A 29 11.81 3.72 8.35
C SER A 29 11.39 5.17 8.61
N ASP A 30 11.51 5.57 9.88
CA ASP A 30 11.37 6.96 10.32
C ASP A 30 12.31 7.94 9.58
N THR A 31 13.48 7.45 9.16
CA THR A 31 14.45 8.19 8.34
C THR A 31 14.18 8.15 6.83
N GLY A 32 13.14 7.44 6.39
CA GLY A 32 12.78 7.30 4.97
C GLY A 32 13.57 6.22 4.22
N ALA A 33 14.34 5.37 4.90
CA ALA A 33 14.98 4.22 4.28
C ALA A 33 13.94 3.13 3.98
N GLN A 34 13.97 2.56 2.78
CA GLN A 34 13.06 1.48 2.42
C GLN A 34 13.31 0.26 3.30
N LEU A 35 12.23 -0.29 3.87
CA LEU A 35 12.25 -1.50 4.69
C LEU A 35 11.60 -2.65 3.93
N GLY A 36 12.43 -3.58 3.47
CA GLY A 36 12.00 -4.78 2.75
C GLY A 36 11.61 -4.50 1.29
N SER A 37 10.93 -5.48 0.69
CA SER A 37 10.49 -5.42 -0.71
C SER A 37 9.10 -4.81 -0.82
N GLU A 38 8.81 -4.26 -2.00
CA GLU A 38 7.46 -3.87 -2.39
C GLU A 38 6.49 -5.06 -2.29
N MET A 39 5.36 -4.85 -1.64
CA MET A 39 4.29 -5.83 -1.45
C MET A 39 3.21 -5.62 -2.50
N ARG A 40 2.81 -6.69 -3.17
CA ARG A 40 1.65 -6.72 -4.07
C ARG A 40 0.42 -7.12 -3.27
N LEU A 41 -0.42 -6.16 -2.91
CA LEU A 41 -1.52 -6.37 -1.96
C LEU A 41 -2.82 -6.82 -2.64
N LEU A 42 -3.15 -6.24 -3.80
CA LEU A 42 -4.38 -6.57 -4.50
C LEU A 42 -4.14 -6.62 -6.01
N THR A 43 -4.53 -7.74 -6.62
CA THR A 43 -4.53 -7.94 -8.08
C THR A 43 -5.95 -8.27 -8.52
N PRO A 44 -6.72 -7.32 -9.04
CA PRO A 44 -8.05 -7.60 -9.56
C PRO A 44 -7.91 -8.30 -10.92
N ALA A 45 -8.79 -9.25 -11.18
CA ALA A 45 -8.72 -10.04 -12.41
C ALA A 45 -8.90 -9.19 -13.68
N LEU A 46 -9.71 -8.12 -13.65
CA LEU A 46 -10.09 -7.34 -14.86
C LEU A 46 -10.51 -5.88 -14.58
N LYS A 47 -10.27 -5.34 -13.38
CA LYS A 47 -10.82 -4.03 -12.97
C LYS A 47 -9.75 -2.98 -12.74
N LYS A 48 -10.07 -1.73 -13.07
CA LYS A 48 -9.22 -0.59 -12.73
C LYS A 48 -9.36 -0.27 -11.25
N MET A 49 -8.24 -0.11 -10.57
CA MET A 49 -8.17 0.33 -9.19
C MET A 49 -7.76 1.78 -9.11
N PHE A 50 -8.43 2.50 -8.22
CA PHE A 50 -8.14 3.90 -7.97
C PHE A 50 -8.04 4.16 -6.46
N SER A 51 -7.12 5.05 -6.11
CA SER A 51 -7.02 5.71 -4.81
C SER A 51 -7.03 4.74 -3.61
N PRO A 52 -5.95 3.94 -3.42
CA PRO A 52 -5.77 3.19 -2.18
C PRO A 52 -5.82 4.13 -0.98
N GLN A 53 -6.50 3.69 0.08
CA GLN A 53 -6.37 4.26 1.40
C GLN A 53 -5.73 3.24 2.31
N VAL A 54 -4.90 3.72 3.24
CA VAL A 54 -4.20 2.88 4.21
C VAL A 54 -4.38 3.46 5.60
N ALA A 55 -4.60 2.59 6.58
CA ALA A 55 -4.72 2.94 7.99
C ALA A 55 -3.88 1.97 8.83
N THR A 56 -3.29 2.49 9.91
CA THR A 56 -2.57 1.70 10.91
C THR A 56 -3.57 1.09 11.89
N LEU A 57 -3.33 -0.14 12.33
CA LEU A 57 -4.14 -0.87 13.29
C LEU A 57 -3.48 -0.86 14.67
N GLU A 58 -4.27 -1.06 15.73
CA GLU A 58 -3.78 -1.03 17.12
C GLU A 58 -2.77 -2.14 17.42
N ASP A 59 -2.83 -3.25 16.69
CA ASP A 59 -1.89 -4.38 16.78
C ASP A 59 -0.54 -4.11 16.10
N GLY A 60 -0.33 -2.89 15.58
CA GLY A 60 0.87 -2.52 14.82
C GLY A 60 0.83 -2.95 13.35
N GLY A 61 -0.25 -3.59 12.91
CA GLY A 61 -0.52 -3.88 11.51
C GLY A 61 -1.03 -2.67 10.73
N PHE A 62 -1.43 -2.92 9.49
CA PHE A 62 -2.07 -1.93 8.64
C PHE A 62 -3.16 -2.58 7.78
N ALA A 63 -4.18 -1.80 7.45
CA ALA A 63 -5.24 -2.17 6.51
C ALA A 63 -5.16 -1.30 5.25
N VAL A 64 -5.30 -1.91 4.08
CA VAL A 64 -5.40 -1.19 2.80
C VAL A 64 -6.75 -1.47 2.17
N VAL A 65 -7.44 -0.40 1.78
CA VAL A 65 -8.71 -0.47 1.05
C VAL A 65 -8.57 0.23 -0.29
N ALA A 66 -9.26 -0.28 -1.30
CA ALA A 66 -9.18 0.20 -2.67
C ALA A 66 -10.59 0.29 -3.27
N ARG A 67 -10.82 1.31 -4.10
CA ARG A 67 -12.02 1.36 -4.93
C ARG A 67 -11.75 0.63 -6.25
N MET A 68 -12.66 -0.27 -6.60
CA MET A 68 -12.68 -0.98 -7.88
C MET A 68 -13.86 -0.46 -8.70
N TYR A 69 -13.64 -0.21 -9.98
CA TYR A 69 -14.71 0.03 -10.95
C TYR A 69 -14.85 -1.19 -11.86
#